data_AF-H1YZZ1-F1
#
_entry.id   AF-H1YZZ1-F1
#
_cell.length_a   1.000
_cell.length_b   1.000
_cell.length_c   1.000
_cell.angle_alpha   90.00
_cell.angle_beta   90.00
_cell.angle_gamma   90.00
#
_symmetry.space_group_name_H-M   'P 1'
#
loop_
_entity.id
_entity.type
_entity.pdbx_description
1 polymer ?
#
loop_
_entity_poly.entity_id
_entity_poly.type
_entity_poly.pdbx_seq_one_letter_code
_entity_poly.pdbx_strand_id
1 'polypeptide(L)'
;MKPEKIIRALNPLLIIALLAAMFIPAVSAEEAIEPIDSNQDITNLFEPINNEIVNKMATIVTKDGFAKTTFNPRDYSEKLMCIYQKNLDQIIDLLEKKTGQKLSTDEKEDLKKIIIQEHMDKVSWAQLKEKMGVKDENFKPMLLSQGKILTHTEQSRLPLSLILVQVSDDIYGGAGLDGAGIPYIVNGENDLLSVSVNTAYTGKDLYECLFMDEDAPNTALDISYDELRMQVYGTLHDIQGFFITEPDDHGHRYIEFGNDYDNGNSYGTVIGQHGALTTSWNVGYRIYISNVWNHAMSLDNRNSNMATKTYYYY
;
A
#
# COMPACT_ATOMS: atom_id res chain seq x y z
N MET A 1 65.23 -52.03 -45.94
CA MET A 1 64.49 -50.96 -46.64
C MET A 1 65.17 -49.62 -46.35
N LYS A 2 65.71 -48.97 -47.39
CA LYS A 2 66.09 -47.53 -47.40
C LYS A 2 64.80 -46.68 -47.57
N PRO A 3 64.78 -45.33 -47.47
CA PRO A 3 65.87 -44.35 -47.28
C PRO A 3 65.62 -43.22 -46.24
N GLU A 4 66.67 -42.44 -46.01
CA GLU A 4 66.73 -41.09 -45.43
C GLU A 4 65.85 -40.07 -46.17
N LYS A 5 65.44 -38.98 -45.49
CA LYS A 5 65.56 -37.60 -46.00
C LYS A 5 65.20 -36.52 -44.97
N ILE A 6 66.18 -35.63 -44.78
CA ILE A 6 66.07 -34.23 -44.36
C ILE A 6 65.27 -33.45 -45.43
N ILE A 7 64.57 -32.35 -45.08
CA ILE A 7 64.60 -31.01 -45.74
C ILE A 7 63.33 -30.15 -45.50
N ARG A 8 63.59 -28.95 -44.97
CA ARG A 8 63.05 -27.57 -45.21
C ARG A 8 61.55 -27.22 -45.08
N ALA A 9 61.35 -26.25 -44.19
CA ALA A 9 60.55 -25.02 -44.26
C ALA A 9 59.86 -24.62 -45.58
N LEU A 10 58.61 -24.13 -45.43
CA LEU A 10 57.96 -23.10 -46.26
C LEU A 10 56.89 -22.35 -45.43
N ASN A 11 57.14 -21.07 -45.17
CA ASN A 11 56.14 -19.99 -44.97
C ASN A 11 55.76 -19.46 -46.38
N PRO A 12 54.81 -18.51 -46.62
CA PRO A 12 53.73 -17.88 -45.83
C PRO A 12 52.41 -17.73 -46.66
N LEU A 13 51.45 -16.88 -46.25
CA LEU A 13 50.32 -16.32 -47.06
C LEU A 13 49.16 -17.24 -47.50
N LEU A 14 48.06 -17.21 -46.73
CA LEU A 14 46.65 -17.31 -47.14
C LEU A 14 45.86 -17.11 -45.84
N ILE A 15 45.23 -15.98 -45.52
CA ILE A 15 43.95 -15.52 -46.06
C ILE A 15 43.86 -14.02 -45.70
N ILE A 16 44.24 -13.16 -46.64
CA ILE A 16 43.78 -11.77 -46.77
C ILE A 16 43.47 -11.61 -48.26
N ALA A 17 42.34 -10.97 -48.57
CA ALA A 17 41.65 -10.86 -49.86
C ALA A 17 40.77 -12.10 -50.13
N LEU A 18 39.45 -12.04 -50.20
CA LEU A 18 38.49 -11.16 -50.87
C LEU A 18 37.11 -11.71 -50.40
N LEU A 19 36.07 -10.98 -50.00
CA LEU A 19 35.50 -9.76 -50.54
C LEU A 19 34.69 -9.01 -49.48
N ALA A 20 34.87 -7.70 -49.50
CA ALA A 20 33.86 -6.73 -49.16
C ALA A 20 32.63 -6.93 -50.07
N ALA A 21 31.46 -7.19 -49.47
CA ALA A 21 30.19 -6.89 -50.11
C ALA A 21 29.11 -6.62 -49.06
N MET A 22 28.61 -5.38 -49.10
CA MET A 22 27.31 -4.91 -48.60
C MET A 22 27.23 -4.46 -47.13
N PHE A 23 27.42 -3.14 -47.00
CA PHE A 23 26.75 -2.31 -46.00
C PHE A 23 25.23 -2.58 -46.00
N ILE A 24 24.69 -3.00 -44.87
CA ILE A 24 23.38 -2.58 -44.35
C ILE A 24 23.60 -2.38 -42.84
N PRO A 25 23.24 -1.23 -42.24
CA PRO A 25 23.38 -1.03 -40.81
C PRO A 25 22.40 -1.96 -40.09
N ALA A 26 22.91 -2.90 -39.30
CA ALA A 26 22.09 -3.58 -38.31
C ALA A 26 21.83 -2.60 -37.17
N VAL A 27 20.73 -1.85 -37.29
CA VAL A 27 20.03 -1.28 -36.14
C VAL A 27 19.52 -2.48 -35.35
N SER A 28 20.30 -2.94 -34.37
CA SER A 28 19.77 -3.67 -33.24
C SER A 28 19.80 -2.69 -32.10
N ALA A 29 18.60 -2.27 -31.68
CA ALA A 29 18.40 -1.51 -30.47
C ALA A 29 18.94 -2.32 -29.29
N GLU A 30 20.19 -2.07 -28.91
CA GLU A 30 20.48 -1.90 -27.49
C GLU A 30 19.56 -0.75 -27.09
N GLU A 31 18.50 -1.06 -26.33
CA GLU A 31 17.92 -0.08 -25.43
C GLU A 31 19.09 0.40 -24.59
N ALA A 32 19.65 1.54 -24.99
CA ALA A 32 20.56 2.28 -24.16
C ALA A 32 19.75 2.58 -22.90
N ILE A 33 20.03 1.82 -21.84
CA ILE A 33 19.67 2.21 -20.49
C ILE A 33 20.34 3.57 -20.33
N GLU A 34 19.57 4.64 -20.51
CA GLU A 34 20.06 5.98 -20.26
C GLU A 34 20.65 5.95 -18.85
N PRO A 35 21.91 6.38 -18.66
CA PRO A 35 22.50 6.42 -17.34
C PRO A 35 21.58 7.25 -16.47
N ILE A 36 20.99 6.61 -15.45
CA ILE A 36 20.15 7.27 -14.45
C ILE A 36 20.94 8.48 -13.96
N ASP A 37 20.42 9.67 -14.24
CA ASP A 37 21.00 10.92 -13.75
C ASP A 37 21.03 10.80 -12.23
N SER A 38 22.22 10.76 -11.65
CA SER A 38 22.43 10.59 -10.21
C SER A 38 21.85 11.73 -9.37
N ASN A 39 21.28 12.76 -10.02
CA ASN A 39 20.55 13.86 -9.40
C ASN A 39 19.02 13.76 -9.51
N GLN A 40 18.46 12.73 -10.16
CA GLN A 40 17.03 12.47 -10.08
C GLN A 40 16.71 11.76 -8.75
N ASP A 41 16.18 12.53 -7.81
CA ASP A 41 15.63 11.99 -6.57
C ASP A 41 14.24 11.39 -6.81
N ILE A 42 13.89 10.34 -6.06
CA ILE A 42 12.59 9.64 -6.14
C ILE A 42 11.44 10.66 -6.05
N THR A 43 11.60 11.67 -5.20
CA THR A 43 10.66 12.77 -5.03
C THR A 43 10.38 13.54 -6.33
N ASN A 44 11.40 13.83 -7.15
CA ASN A 44 11.21 14.54 -8.42
C ASN A 44 10.51 13.69 -9.47
N LEU A 45 10.77 12.38 -9.46
CA LEU A 45 10.10 11.44 -10.36
C LEU A 45 8.63 11.23 -9.96
N PHE A 46 8.34 11.29 -8.66
CA PHE A 46 7.01 11.10 -8.10
C PHE A 46 6.13 12.36 -8.14
N GLU A 47 6.72 13.55 -8.08
CA GLU A 47 6.02 14.84 -8.12
C GLU A 47 4.93 14.96 -9.20
N PRO A 48 5.15 14.63 -10.49
CA PRO A 48 4.11 14.74 -11.50
C PRO A 48 2.94 13.76 -11.27
N ILE A 49 3.20 12.59 -10.69
CA ILE A 49 2.18 11.61 -10.29
C ILE A 49 1.35 12.18 -9.15
N ASN A 50 2.02 12.70 -8.12
CA ASN A 50 1.38 13.36 -6.98
C ASN A 50 0.48 14.50 -7.42
N ASN A 51 0.96 15.39 -8.29
CA ASN A 51 0.20 16.55 -8.75
C ASN A 51 -1.07 16.14 -9.51
N GLU A 52 -1.00 15.12 -10.36
CA GLU A 52 -2.18 14.58 -11.07
C GLU A 52 -3.20 14.00 -10.08
N ILE A 53 -2.76 13.20 -9.12
CA ILE A 53 -3.63 12.59 -8.09
C ILE A 53 -4.27 13.68 -7.21
N VAL A 54 -3.49 14.62 -6.67
CA VAL A 54 -3.99 15.74 -5.85
C VAL A 54 -5.05 16.55 -6.59
N ASN A 55 -4.75 16.96 -7.82
CA ASN A 55 -5.69 17.71 -8.65
C ASN A 55 -6.97 16.91 -8.90
N LYS A 56 -6.85 15.61 -9.21
CA LYS A 56 -8.01 14.77 -9.45
C LYS A 56 -8.85 14.61 -8.19
N MET A 57 -8.26 14.21 -7.07
CA MET A 57 -8.95 13.99 -5.79
C MET A 57 -9.66 15.25 -5.29
N ALA A 58 -9.05 16.43 -5.44
CA ALA A 58 -9.68 17.70 -5.10
C ALA A 58 -11.01 17.93 -5.85
N THR A 59 -11.12 17.44 -7.09
CA THR A 59 -12.35 17.56 -7.90
C THR A 59 -13.41 16.52 -7.59
N ILE A 60 -13.02 15.30 -7.23
CA ILE A 60 -13.95 14.16 -7.10
C ILE A 60 -14.34 13.86 -5.66
N VAL A 61 -13.51 14.19 -4.67
CA VAL A 61 -13.83 13.99 -3.26
C VAL A 61 -14.78 15.09 -2.82
N THR A 62 -15.80 14.70 -2.07
CA THR A 62 -16.82 15.56 -1.46
C THR A 62 -16.78 15.41 0.05
N LYS A 63 -17.60 16.18 0.77
CA LYS A 63 -17.77 16.01 2.22
C LYS A 63 -18.39 14.66 2.64
N ASP A 64 -18.98 13.94 1.68
CA ASP A 64 -19.70 12.68 1.87
C ASP A 64 -18.91 11.50 1.23
N GLY A 65 -17.59 11.65 1.07
CA GLY A 65 -16.72 10.71 0.35
C GLY A 65 -16.58 11.03 -1.13
N PHE A 66 -16.24 10.03 -1.97
CA PHE A 66 -16.23 10.23 -3.42
C PHE A 66 -17.59 10.70 -3.92
N ALA A 67 -17.62 11.65 -4.86
CA ALA A 67 -18.81 12.02 -5.59
C ALA A 67 -19.35 10.77 -6.31
N LYS A 68 -20.32 10.09 -5.68
CA LYS A 68 -20.97 8.90 -6.23
C LYS A 68 -21.57 9.28 -7.57
N THR A 69 -20.97 8.81 -8.67
CA THR A 69 -21.65 8.24 -9.85
C THR A 69 -20.75 7.92 -11.04
N THR A 70 -19.50 8.40 -11.14
CA THR A 70 -18.67 8.13 -12.35
C THR A 70 -17.18 7.87 -12.16
N PHE A 71 -16.63 8.02 -10.96
CA PHE A 71 -15.21 7.76 -10.71
C PHE A 71 -14.99 6.31 -10.31
N ASN A 72 -14.12 5.61 -11.03
CA ASN A 72 -13.62 4.29 -10.66
C ASN A 72 -12.14 4.42 -10.27
N PRO A 73 -11.79 4.29 -8.97
CA PRO A 73 -10.42 4.40 -8.50
C PRO A 73 -9.48 3.40 -9.20
N ARG A 74 -9.97 2.17 -9.45
CA ARG A 74 -9.20 1.12 -10.11
C ARG A 74 -8.83 1.52 -11.55
N ASP A 75 -9.83 1.85 -12.37
CA ASP A 75 -9.60 2.24 -13.77
C ASP A 75 -8.69 3.47 -13.87
N TYR A 76 -8.81 4.40 -12.92
CA TYR A 76 -7.95 5.58 -12.87
C TYR A 76 -6.50 5.22 -12.47
N SER A 77 -6.31 4.32 -11.49
CA SER A 77 -4.99 3.84 -11.11
C SER A 77 -4.27 3.15 -12.28
N GLU A 78 -4.98 2.29 -13.01
CA GLU A 78 -4.45 1.60 -14.21
C GLU A 78 -4.07 2.62 -15.30
N LYS A 79 -4.88 3.66 -15.49
CA LYS A 79 -4.57 4.76 -16.42
C LYS A 79 -3.31 5.53 -15.99
N LEU A 80 -3.15 5.84 -14.71
CA LEU A 80 -1.98 6.54 -14.19
C LEU A 80 -0.71 5.71 -14.37
N MET A 81 -0.78 4.41 -14.12
CA MET A 81 0.34 3.51 -14.38
C MET A 81 0.79 3.56 -15.84
N CYS A 82 -0.15 3.60 -16.80
CA CYS A 82 0.19 3.74 -18.22
C CYS A 82 0.81 5.11 -18.56
N ILE A 83 0.27 6.20 -18.01
CA ILE A 83 0.77 7.57 -18.29
C ILE A 83 2.16 7.78 -17.71
N TYR A 84 2.39 7.29 -16.49
CA TYR A 84 3.61 7.52 -15.73
C TYR A 84 4.52 6.30 -15.68
N GLN A 85 4.37 5.36 -16.63
CA GLN A 85 5.15 4.12 -16.67
C GLN A 85 6.66 4.38 -16.57
N LYS A 86 7.20 5.32 -17.36
CA LYS A 86 8.63 5.68 -17.33
C LYS A 86 9.07 6.18 -15.95
N ASN A 87 8.28 7.05 -15.33
CA ASN A 87 8.58 7.58 -13.99
C ASN A 87 8.59 6.45 -12.95
N LEU A 88 7.58 5.59 -13.00
CA LEU A 88 7.43 4.44 -12.10
C LEU A 88 8.57 3.43 -12.27
N ASP A 89 8.97 3.12 -13.51
CA ASP A 89 10.13 2.27 -13.80
C ASP A 89 11.42 2.83 -13.19
N GLN A 90 11.66 4.13 -13.38
CA GLN A 90 12.84 4.81 -12.82
C GLN A 90 12.81 4.87 -11.29
N ILE A 91 11.64 5.09 -10.68
CA ILE A 91 11.46 5.03 -9.23
C ILE A 91 11.85 3.64 -8.73
N ILE A 92 11.33 2.58 -9.35
CA ILE A 92 11.63 1.20 -8.96
C ILE A 92 13.11 0.89 -9.09
N ASP A 93 13.77 1.28 -10.18
CA ASP A 93 15.21 1.06 -10.35
C ASP A 93 16.05 1.77 -9.28
N LEU A 94 15.63 2.97 -8.85
CA LEU A 94 16.26 3.69 -7.74
C LEU A 94 16.00 3.02 -6.40
N LEU A 95 14.78 2.51 -6.16
CA LEU A 95 14.44 1.75 -4.96
C LEU A 95 15.28 0.49 -4.86
N GLU A 96 15.35 -0.33 -5.92
CA GLU A 96 16.19 -1.53 -5.96
C GLU A 96 17.68 -1.23 -5.66
N LYS A 97 18.17 -0.07 -6.11
CA LYS A 97 19.54 0.36 -5.83
C LYS A 97 19.74 0.77 -4.36
N LYS A 98 18.76 1.43 -3.76
CA LYS A 98 18.80 1.93 -2.37
C LYS A 98 18.64 0.81 -1.36
N THR A 99 17.70 -0.10 -1.62
CA THR A 99 17.38 -1.23 -0.74
C THR A 99 18.30 -2.43 -0.97
N GLY A 100 18.93 -2.51 -2.15
CA GLY A 100 19.68 -3.69 -2.58
C GLY A 100 18.78 -4.88 -2.96
N GLN A 101 17.46 -4.70 -2.91
CA GLN A 101 16.48 -5.72 -3.29
C GLN A 101 16.30 -5.74 -4.80
N LYS A 102 16.28 -6.94 -5.40
CA LYS A 102 15.91 -7.12 -6.80
C LYS A 102 14.51 -7.70 -6.91
N LEU A 103 13.65 -7.01 -7.64
CA LEU A 103 12.26 -7.37 -7.87
C LEU A 103 12.14 -8.11 -9.20
N SER A 104 11.35 -9.17 -9.22
CA SER A 104 10.89 -9.81 -10.45
C SER A 104 9.97 -8.87 -11.24
N THR A 105 9.72 -9.18 -12.52
CA THR A 105 8.82 -8.37 -13.35
C THR A 105 7.44 -8.21 -12.73
N ASP A 106 6.88 -9.28 -12.15
CA ASP A 106 5.55 -9.26 -11.54
C ASP A 106 5.56 -8.39 -10.26
N GLU A 107 6.60 -8.50 -9.43
CA GLU A 107 6.77 -7.65 -8.25
C GLU A 107 6.95 -6.19 -8.62
N LYS A 108 7.66 -5.87 -9.70
CA LYS A 108 7.76 -4.49 -10.19
C LYS A 108 6.38 -3.96 -10.55
N GLU A 109 5.57 -4.71 -11.29
CA GLU A 109 4.21 -4.30 -11.65
C GLU A 109 3.29 -4.15 -10.44
N ASP A 110 3.42 -5.02 -9.43
CA ASP A 110 2.65 -4.91 -8.20
C ASP A 110 3.08 -3.70 -7.35
N LEU A 111 4.38 -3.42 -7.26
CA LEU A 111 4.87 -2.21 -6.58
C LEU A 111 4.35 -0.93 -7.26
N LYS A 112 4.26 -0.89 -8.59
CA LYS A 112 3.66 0.26 -9.29
C LYS A 112 2.19 0.47 -8.90
N LYS A 113 1.43 -0.62 -8.77
CA LYS A 113 0.02 -0.55 -8.37
C LYS A 113 -0.10 -0.03 -6.94
N ILE A 114 0.71 -0.57 -6.03
CA ILE A 114 0.77 -0.14 -4.62
C ILE A 114 1.05 1.36 -4.55
N ILE A 115 2.13 1.84 -5.19
CA ILE A 115 2.52 3.26 -5.19
C ILE A 115 1.36 4.17 -5.62
N ILE A 116 0.62 3.80 -6.66
CA ILE A 116 -0.47 4.62 -7.18
C ILE A 116 -1.72 4.54 -6.30
N GLN A 117 -2.14 3.33 -5.91
CA GLN A 117 -3.39 3.12 -5.17
C GLN A 117 -3.29 3.72 -3.76
N GLU A 118 -2.24 3.40 -3.02
CA GLU A 118 -2.07 3.91 -1.66
C GLU A 118 -1.90 5.44 -1.62
N HIS A 119 -1.19 6.01 -2.61
CA HIS A 119 -1.11 7.47 -2.70
C HIS A 119 -2.46 8.10 -3.06
N MET A 120 -3.24 7.47 -3.94
CA MET A 120 -4.60 7.92 -4.24
C MET A 120 -5.49 7.90 -2.98
N ASP A 121 -5.39 6.85 -2.17
CA ASP A 121 -6.20 6.71 -0.95
C ASP A 121 -5.78 7.70 0.13
N LYS A 122 -4.47 7.87 0.36
CA LYS A 122 -3.90 8.89 1.24
C LYS A 122 -4.37 10.30 0.88
N VAL A 123 -4.29 10.66 -0.41
CA VAL A 123 -4.74 11.97 -0.90
C VAL A 123 -6.26 12.11 -0.82
N SER A 124 -7.01 11.05 -1.11
CA SER A 124 -8.47 11.05 -1.00
C SER A 124 -8.92 11.31 0.43
N TRP A 125 -8.29 10.65 1.40
CA TRP A 125 -8.55 10.87 2.82
C TRP A 125 -8.22 12.30 3.26
N ALA A 126 -7.05 12.82 2.87
CA ALA A 126 -6.67 14.20 3.15
C ALA A 126 -7.69 15.22 2.59
N GLN A 127 -8.16 15.01 1.35
CA GLN A 127 -9.17 15.85 0.72
C GLN A 127 -10.54 15.76 1.40
N LEU A 128 -10.94 14.57 1.85
CA LEU A 128 -12.17 14.38 2.63
C LEU A 128 -12.08 15.17 3.94
N LYS A 129 -10.97 15.02 4.66
CA LYS A 129 -10.72 15.72 5.92
C LYS A 129 -10.76 17.24 5.75
N GLU A 130 -10.11 17.76 4.71
CA GLU A 130 -10.13 19.19 4.37
C GLU A 130 -11.56 19.68 4.12
N LYS A 131 -12.35 18.98 3.29
CA LYS A 131 -13.72 19.38 2.93
C LYS A 131 -14.71 19.26 4.09
N MET A 132 -14.45 18.35 5.02
CA MET A 132 -15.19 18.23 6.27
C MET A 132 -14.78 19.27 7.32
N GLY A 133 -13.70 20.01 7.09
CA GLY A 133 -13.15 20.96 8.06
C GLY A 133 -12.55 20.27 9.28
N VAL A 134 -11.99 19.07 9.10
CA VAL A 134 -11.27 18.34 10.15
C VAL A 134 -10.02 19.10 10.55
N LYS A 135 -9.78 19.17 11.85
CA LYS A 135 -8.58 19.73 12.44
C LYS A 135 -7.98 18.74 13.41
N ASP A 136 -6.69 18.49 13.28
CA ASP A 136 -5.96 17.52 14.11
C ASP A 136 -6.03 17.90 15.60
N GLU A 137 -6.11 19.19 15.93
CA GLU A 137 -6.27 19.69 17.30
C GLU A 137 -7.58 19.26 18.00
N ASN A 138 -8.57 18.81 17.24
CA ASN A 138 -9.84 18.33 17.78
C ASN A 138 -9.81 16.86 18.20
N PHE A 139 -8.78 16.12 17.81
CA PHE A 139 -8.63 14.72 18.19
C PHE A 139 -8.19 14.59 19.64
N LYS A 140 -8.87 13.69 20.35
CA LYS A 140 -8.54 13.32 21.72
C LYS A 140 -8.02 11.88 21.72
N PRO A 141 -6.87 11.60 22.37
CA PRO A 141 -6.38 10.24 22.47
C PRO A 141 -7.35 9.39 23.28
N MET A 142 -7.60 8.18 22.82
CA MET A 142 -8.35 7.17 23.56
C MET A 142 -7.42 6.38 24.48
N LEU A 143 -7.97 5.88 25.60
CA LEU A 143 -7.20 5.13 26.57
C LEU A 143 -7.27 3.63 26.28
N LEU A 144 -6.10 3.00 26.14
CA LEU A 144 -6.00 1.54 26.05
C LEU A 144 -6.27 0.92 27.44
N SER A 145 -7.27 0.03 27.51
CA SER A 145 -7.54 -0.76 28.71
C SER A 145 -6.43 -1.79 28.94
N GLN A 146 -5.59 -1.56 29.95
CA GLN A 146 -4.53 -2.48 30.31
C GLN A 146 -5.11 -3.74 30.98
N GLY A 147 -5.27 -4.82 30.21
CA GLY A 147 -5.42 -6.19 30.72
C GLY A 147 -6.80 -6.58 31.28
N LYS A 148 -7.81 -5.71 31.24
CA LYS A 148 -9.19 -6.08 31.57
C LYS A 148 -10.03 -6.11 30.30
N ILE A 149 -10.43 -7.32 29.90
CA ILE A 149 -11.54 -7.52 28.96
C ILE A 149 -12.77 -6.93 29.65
N LEU A 150 -13.21 -5.76 29.18
CA LEU A 150 -14.47 -5.18 29.64
C LEU A 150 -15.59 -6.11 29.16
N THR A 151 -16.52 -6.44 30.03
CA THR A 151 -17.75 -7.12 29.62
C THR A 151 -18.54 -6.23 28.65
N HIS A 152 -19.37 -6.83 27.80
CA HIS A 152 -20.22 -6.08 26.87
C HIS A 152 -21.07 -5.02 27.59
N THR A 153 -21.50 -5.29 28.83
CA THR A 153 -22.25 -4.35 29.68
C THR A 153 -21.38 -3.20 30.22
N GLU A 154 -20.10 -3.44 30.50
CA GLU A 154 -19.17 -2.36 30.89
C GLU A 154 -18.84 -1.48 29.66
N GLN A 155 -18.68 -2.09 28.49
CA GLN A 155 -18.42 -1.37 27.23
C GLN A 155 -19.62 -0.54 26.77
N SER A 156 -20.84 -1.07 26.85
CA SER A 156 -22.05 -0.33 26.45
C SER A 156 -22.32 0.90 27.31
N ARG A 157 -21.66 1.03 28.48
CA ARG A 157 -21.67 2.24 29.33
C ARG A 157 -20.61 3.28 28.93
N LEU A 158 -19.70 2.91 28.03
CA LEU A 158 -18.65 3.75 27.48
C LEU A 158 -19.00 4.00 26.00
N PRO A 159 -19.76 5.07 25.69
CA PRO A 159 -20.35 5.28 24.37
C PRO A 159 -19.32 5.48 23.25
N LEU A 160 -18.06 5.76 23.60
CA LEU A 160 -16.93 5.89 22.68
C LEU A 160 -16.00 4.68 22.71
N SER A 161 -16.37 3.56 23.34
CA SER A 161 -15.49 2.41 23.44
C SER A 161 -15.42 1.57 22.16
N LEU A 162 -14.24 1.04 21.87
CA LEU A 162 -13.95 0.21 20.71
C LEU A 162 -13.31 -1.12 21.11
N ILE A 163 -13.65 -2.18 20.38
CA ILE A 163 -12.88 -3.42 20.36
C ILE A 163 -12.22 -3.53 19.00
N LEU A 164 -10.91 -3.33 18.94
CA LEU A 164 -10.13 -3.43 17.72
C LEU A 164 -9.38 -4.76 17.69
N VAL A 165 -9.33 -5.39 16.52
CA VAL A 165 -8.69 -6.69 16.33
C VAL A 165 -7.69 -6.59 15.19
N GLN A 166 -6.44 -6.91 15.48
CA GLN A 166 -5.35 -6.92 14.51
C GLN A 166 -4.83 -8.34 14.34
N VAL A 167 -4.43 -8.71 13.13
CA VAL A 167 -3.73 -9.97 12.86
C VAL A 167 -2.40 -9.97 13.62
N SER A 168 -2.01 -11.10 14.22
CA SER A 168 -0.78 -11.15 15.03
C SER A 168 0.48 -11.12 14.18
N ASP A 169 0.43 -11.69 12.97
CA ASP A 169 1.57 -11.72 12.04
C ASP A 169 1.91 -10.31 11.52
N ASP A 170 0.92 -9.41 11.47
CA ASP A 170 1.10 -7.97 11.23
C ASP A 170 1.98 -7.31 12.30
N ILE A 171 1.96 -7.84 13.51
CA ILE A 171 2.68 -7.27 14.65
C ILE A 171 4.05 -7.93 14.80
N TYR A 172 4.10 -9.25 14.66
CA TYR A 172 5.26 -10.05 15.03
C TYR A 172 6.02 -10.65 13.85
N GLY A 173 5.52 -10.42 12.63
CA GLY A 173 6.01 -11.06 11.42
C GLY A 173 5.49 -12.50 11.30
N GLY A 174 5.51 -13.01 10.08
CA GLY A 174 5.01 -14.35 9.81
C GLY A 174 4.94 -14.69 8.33
N ALA A 175 4.70 -15.96 8.05
CA ALA A 175 4.42 -16.43 6.71
C ALA A 175 3.42 -17.59 6.78
N GLY A 176 2.50 -17.63 5.83
CA GLY A 176 1.45 -18.65 5.84
C GLY A 176 0.41 -18.44 4.76
N LEU A 177 -0.77 -18.99 4.99
CA LEU A 177 -1.95 -18.77 4.17
C LEU A 177 -2.99 -18.01 5.00
N ASP A 178 -3.60 -16.99 4.42
CA ASP A 178 -4.67 -16.23 5.06
C ASP A 178 -6.01 -16.97 5.03
N GLY A 179 -7.11 -16.31 5.40
CA GLY A 179 -8.43 -16.94 5.45
C GLY A 179 -9.05 -17.28 4.09
N ALA A 180 -8.51 -16.74 2.99
CA ALA A 180 -8.87 -17.12 1.63
C ALA A 180 -7.89 -18.13 1.01
N GLY A 181 -6.87 -18.56 1.75
CA GLY A 181 -5.84 -19.45 1.26
C GLY A 181 -4.77 -18.76 0.41
N ILE A 182 -4.65 -17.43 0.52
CA ILE A 182 -3.65 -16.63 -0.21
C ILE A 182 -2.35 -16.63 0.60
N PRO A 183 -1.19 -16.93 -0.03
CA PRO A 183 0.08 -16.87 0.66
C PRO A 183 0.47 -15.44 1.02
N TYR A 184 1.08 -15.28 2.19
CA TYR A 184 1.69 -14.03 2.63
C TYR A 184 3.04 -14.29 3.29
N ILE A 185 3.90 -13.27 3.28
CA ILE A 185 5.09 -13.18 4.10
C ILE A 185 5.31 -11.72 4.51
N VAL A 186 5.30 -11.46 5.82
CA VAL A 186 5.43 -10.14 6.43
C VAL A 186 6.53 -10.16 7.50
N ASN A 187 7.23 -9.05 7.61
CA ASN A 187 8.21 -8.73 8.66
C ASN A 187 7.51 -8.37 9.98
N GLY A 188 6.31 -7.80 9.93
CA GLY A 188 5.60 -7.30 11.09
C GLY A 188 6.18 -5.97 11.55
N GLU A 189 6.22 -5.72 12.87
CA GLU A 189 6.55 -4.40 13.43
C GLU A 189 5.48 -3.33 13.12
N ASN A 190 4.31 -3.74 12.62
CA ASN A 190 3.22 -2.87 12.24
C ASN A 190 2.20 -2.66 13.40
N ASP A 191 2.68 -2.41 14.62
CA ASP A 191 1.80 -2.25 15.80
C ASP A 191 0.79 -1.10 15.63
N LEU A 192 -0.47 -1.32 16.08
CA LEU A 192 -1.37 -0.22 16.40
C LEU A 192 -0.82 0.60 17.57
N LEU A 193 -0.33 1.81 17.30
CA LEU A 193 0.33 2.68 18.27
C LEU A 193 -0.66 3.48 19.12
N SER A 194 -1.71 4.01 18.49
CA SER A 194 -2.71 4.79 19.20
C SER A 194 -4.02 4.87 18.44
N VAL A 195 -5.08 5.18 19.17
CA VAL A 195 -6.39 5.52 18.61
C VAL A 195 -6.79 6.88 19.15
N SER A 196 -7.33 7.72 18.29
CA SER A 196 -7.86 9.02 18.69
C SER A 196 -9.25 9.25 18.10
N VAL A 197 -10.04 10.08 18.77
CA VAL A 197 -11.42 10.37 18.38
C VAL A 197 -11.66 11.86 18.31
N ASN A 198 -12.35 12.30 17.26
CA ASN A 198 -12.86 13.64 17.09
C ASN A 198 -14.39 13.62 17.06
N THR A 199 -14.98 14.18 18.11
CA THR A 199 -16.44 14.23 18.33
C THR A 199 -17.06 15.56 17.91
N ALA A 200 -16.35 16.36 17.10
CA ALA A 200 -16.81 17.69 16.71
C ALA A 200 -17.87 17.66 15.58
N TYR A 201 -18.09 16.52 14.94
CA TYR A 201 -19.07 16.39 13.85
C TYR A 201 -20.44 16.04 14.40
N THR A 202 -21.42 16.88 14.13
CA THR A 202 -22.80 16.62 14.52
C THR A 202 -23.28 15.30 13.91
N GLY A 203 -23.69 14.35 14.75
CA GLY A 203 -24.28 13.08 14.33
C GLY A 203 -23.28 11.97 14.00
N LYS A 204 -21.96 12.20 14.06
CA LYS A 204 -20.95 11.13 13.92
C LYS A 204 -19.62 11.48 14.59
N ASP A 205 -18.95 10.47 15.13
CA ASP A 205 -17.58 10.57 15.65
C ASP A 205 -16.61 10.06 14.57
N LEU A 206 -15.48 10.74 14.39
CA LEU A 206 -14.37 10.29 13.54
C LEU A 206 -13.28 9.67 14.41
N TYR A 207 -12.93 8.42 14.13
CA TYR A 207 -11.84 7.70 14.77
C TYR A 207 -10.65 7.59 13.81
N GLU A 208 -9.44 7.77 14.31
CA GLU A 208 -8.19 7.53 13.58
C GLU A 208 -7.33 6.52 14.35
N CYS A 209 -6.88 5.49 13.66
CA CYS A 209 -5.91 4.50 14.10
C CYS A 209 -4.55 4.85 13.52
N LEU A 210 -3.55 5.04 14.38
CA LEU A 210 -2.16 5.23 13.98
C LEU A 210 -1.42 3.90 14.07
N PHE A 211 -0.89 3.44 12.94
CA PHE A 211 -0.07 2.23 12.84
C PHE A 211 1.40 2.61 12.68
N MET A 212 2.28 1.69 13.05
CA MET A 212 3.72 1.89 12.90
C MET A 212 4.16 1.87 11.43
N ASP A 213 3.55 1.01 10.61
CA ASP A 213 3.94 0.80 9.22
C ASP A 213 2.74 0.59 8.29
N GLU A 214 2.93 -0.01 7.11
CA GLU A 214 1.93 -0.44 6.13
C GLU A 214 2.53 -1.58 5.28
N ASP A 215 2.71 -2.74 5.90
CA ASP A 215 3.58 -3.79 5.35
C ASP A 215 2.99 -4.45 4.10
N ALA A 216 3.65 -4.43 2.95
CA ALA A 216 3.18 -5.24 1.82
C ALA A 216 3.31 -6.74 2.15
N PRO A 217 2.38 -7.64 1.74
CA PRO A 217 2.39 -9.06 2.12
C PRO A 217 3.40 -9.88 1.29
N ASN A 218 4.48 -9.21 0.89
CA ASN A 218 5.69 -9.71 0.26
C ASN A 218 6.85 -8.81 0.72
N THR A 219 7.79 -9.38 1.48
CA THR A 219 8.96 -8.68 2.05
C THR A 219 9.79 -7.89 1.03
N ALA A 220 9.86 -8.32 -0.23
CA ALA A 220 10.61 -7.59 -1.25
C ALA A 220 9.89 -6.31 -1.70
N LEU A 221 8.55 -6.38 -1.83
CA LEU A 221 7.71 -5.22 -2.13
C LEU A 221 7.74 -4.24 -0.97
N ASP A 222 7.59 -4.78 0.23
CA ASP A 222 7.55 -4.08 1.50
C ASP A 222 8.73 -3.13 1.71
N ILE A 223 9.95 -3.69 1.77
CA ILE A 223 11.20 -2.93 1.91
C ILE A 223 11.34 -1.82 0.85
N SER A 224 10.89 -2.09 -0.37
CA SER A 224 10.95 -1.11 -1.47
C SER A 224 9.91 0.00 -1.31
N TYR A 225 8.73 -0.33 -0.81
CA TYR A 225 7.66 0.61 -0.55
C TYR A 225 7.98 1.49 0.66
N ASP A 226 8.56 0.94 1.73
CA ASP A 226 9.01 1.70 2.89
C ASP A 226 10.04 2.77 2.54
N GLU A 227 11.04 2.40 1.72
CA GLU A 227 12.02 3.38 1.24
C GLU A 227 11.33 4.49 0.45
N LEU A 228 10.33 4.18 -0.38
CA LEU A 228 9.55 5.20 -1.07
C LEU A 228 8.79 6.11 -0.08
N ARG A 229 8.10 5.53 0.91
CA ARG A 229 7.34 6.27 1.93
C ARG A 229 8.24 7.19 2.74
N MET A 230 9.44 6.74 3.10
CA MET A 230 10.42 7.59 3.78
C MET A 230 10.94 8.74 2.91
N GLN A 231 11.15 8.54 1.61
CA GLN A 231 11.60 9.61 0.71
C GLN A 231 10.48 10.63 0.40
N VAL A 232 9.26 10.15 0.19
CA VAL A 232 8.13 10.98 -0.27
C VAL A 232 7.35 11.59 0.89
N TYR A 233 7.08 10.82 1.94
CA TYR A 233 6.24 11.23 3.07
C TYR A 233 7.04 11.52 4.35
N GLY A 234 8.28 11.04 4.45
CA GLY A 234 9.12 11.22 5.63
C GLY A 234 8.71 10.40 6.84
N THR A 235 7.86 9.38 6.65
CA THR A 235 7.32 8.53 7.72
C THR A 235 6.85 7.19 7.16
N LEU A 236 6.95 6.14 7.99
CA LEU A 236 6.30 4.83 7.78
C LEU A 236 4.94 4.74 8.48
N HIS A 237 4.68 5.61 9.45
CA HIS A 237 3.38 5.57 10.12
C HIS A 237 2.22 5.74 9.14
N ASP A 238 1.26 4.84 9.26
CA ASP A 238 0.01 4.87 8.53
C ASP A 238 -1.15 5.34 9.43
N ILE A 239 -2.12 6.03 8.83
CA ILE A 239 -3.32 6.51 9.52
C ILE A 239 -4.54 6.09 8.72
N GLN A 240 -5.36 5.26 9.34
CA GLN A 240 -6.66 4.85 8.79
C GLN A 240 -7.80 5.38 9.65
N GLY A 241 -8.93 5.70 9.04
CA GLY A 241 -10.03 6.36 9.71
C GLY A 241 -11.42 5.84 9.36
N PHE A 242 -12.30 5.84 10.35
CA PHE A 242 -13.70 5.45 10.16
C PHE A 242 -14.62 6.32 11.01
N PHE A 243 -15.88 6.40 10.60
CA PHE A 243 -16.90 7.12 11.35
C PHE A 243 -17.83 6.17 12.07
N ILE A 244 -18.30 6.55 13.26
CA ILE A 244 -19.44 5.91 13.93
C ILE A 244 -20.51 6.96 14.16
N THR A 245 -21.73 6.70 13.71
CA THR A 245 -22.83 7.64 13.90
C THR A 245 -23.32 7.65 15.35
N GLU A 246 -23.88 8.78 15.74
CA GLU A 246 -24.78 8.82 16.89
C GLU A 246 -25.94 7.82 16.69
N PRO A 247 -26.52 7.30 17.78
CA PRO A 247 -27.68 6.42 17.67
C PRO A 247 -28.87 7.19 17.09
N ASP A 248 -29.59 6.57 16.16
CA ASP A 248 -30.84 7.11 15.61
C ASP A 248 -31.99 7.05 16.64
N ASP A 249 -33.19 7.51 16.23
CA ASP A 249 -34.40 7.50 17.07
C ASP A 249 -34.84 6.08 17.52
N HIS A 250 -34.30 5.04 16.91
CA HIS A 250 -34.53 3.63 17.26
C HIS A 250 -33.36 3.03 18.06
N GLY A 251 -32.34 3.81 18.37
CA GLY A 251 -31.14 3.40 19.10
C GLY A 251 -30.10 2.67 18.25
N HIS A 252 -30.23 2.67 16.91
CA HIS A 252 -29.27 2.03 16.01
C HIS A 252 -28.10 2.95 15.70
N ARG A 253 -26.89 2.38 15.66
CA ARG A 253 -25.68 3.06 15.18
C ARG A 253 -25.20 2.44 13.88
N TYR A 254 -24.44 3.22 13.12
CA TYR A 254 -23.79 2.79 11.91
C TYR A 254 -22.30 3.07 12.00
N ILE A 255 -21.50 2.17 11.43
CA ILE A 255 -20.08 2.40 11.14
C ILE A 255 -19.91 2.66 9.65
N GLU A 256 -19.10 3.65 9.31
CA GLU A 256 -18.73 4.02 7.95
C GLU A 256 -17.22 3.87 7.81
N PHE A 257 -16.79 2.80 7.14
CA PHE A 257 -15.37 2.50 6.90
C PHE A 257 -14.80 3.32 5.74
N GLY A 258 -15.24 4.56 5.53
CA GLY A 258 -14.59 5.50 4.59
C GLY A 258 -14.16 4.88 3.25
N ASN A 259 -12.94 5.19 2.80
CA ASN A 259 -12.25 4.42 1.76
C ASN A 259 -11.46 3.25 2.37
N ASP A 260 -11.69 2.88 3.61
CA ASP A 260 -10.91 1.94 4.40
C ASP A 260 -11.68 0.63 4.64
N TYR A 261 -12.65 0.29 3.79
CA TYR A 261 -13.29 -1.02 3.84
C TYR A 261 -12.47 -2.04 3.04
N ASP A 262 -12.14 -3.19 3.63
CA ASP A 262 -11.33 -4.28 3.04
C ASP A 262 -11.78 -4.83 1.68
N ASN A 263 -12.97 -4.40 1.21
CA ASN A 263 -13.58 -4.80 -0.04
C ASN A 263 -13.80 -6.32 -0.17
N GLY A 264 -13.94 -7.01 0.96
CA GLY A 264 -14.12 -8.46 1.05
C GLY A 264 -12.82 -9.25 0.91
N ASN A 265 -11.66 -8.61 0.93
CA ASN A 265 -10.35 -9.26 0.81
C ASN A 265 -9.81 -9.74 2.16
N SER A 266 -8.78 -10.57 2.10
CA SER A 266 -8.05 -11.13 3.26
C SER A 266 -6.57 -10.72 3.20
N TYR A 267 -5.84 -11.07 4.26
CA TYR A 267 -4.54 -10.47 4.59
C TYR A 267 -3.50 -10.51 3.46
N GLY A 268 -3.41 -11.64 2.74
CA GLY A 268 -2.41 -11.86 1.70
C GLY A 268 -2.76 -11.27 0.33
N THR A 269 -3.94 -10.69 0.15
CA THR A 269 -4.26 -9.98 -1.09
C THR A 269 -3.29 -8.80 -1.24
N VAL A 270 -2.79 -8.50 -2.44
CA VAL A 270 -1.84 -7.38 -2.65
C VAL A 270 -2.52 -6.10 -3.16
N ILE A 271 -3.65 -6.20 -3.88
CA ILE A 271 -4.21 -5.10 -4.67
C ILE A 271 -5.71 -4.89 -4.41
N GLY A 272 -6.17 -3.63 -4.42
CA GLY A 272 -7.58 -3.27 -4.53
C GLY A 272 -8.41 -3.36 -3.25
N GLN A 273 -7.91 -2.75 -2.18
CA GLN A 273 -8.33 -3.04 -0.80
C GLN A 273 -9.09 -1.91 -0.11
N HIS A 274 -9.12 -0.73 -0.70
CA HIS A 274 -9.77 0.47 -0.17
C HIS A 274 -11.14 0.70 -0.82
N GLY A 275 -12.17 0.12 -0.21
CA GLY A 275 -13.57 0.27 -0.60
C GLY A 275 -14.35 1.18 0.35
N ALA A 276 -15.65 1.34 0.08
CA ALA A 276 -16.55 2.08 0.97
C ALA A 276 -17.72 1.22 1.45
N LEU A 277 -17.92 1.16 2.76
CA LEU A 277 -19.04 0.46 3.39
C LEU A 277 -19.61 1.27 4.56
N THR A 278 -20.94 1.42 4.56
CA THR A 278 -21.71 1.84 5.73
C THR A 278 -22.60 0.68 6.16
N THR A 279 -22.48 0.25 7.41
CA THR A 279 -23.25 -0.90 7.93
C THR A 279 -23.64 -0.69 9.38
N SER A 280 -24.60 -1.48 9.87
CA SER A 280 -25.05 -1.42 11.26
C SER A 280 -23.94 -1.86 12.20
N TRP A 281 -23.78 -1.12 13.29
CA TRP A 281 -22.79 -1.39 14.32
C TRP A 281 -23.41 -1.19 15.70
N ASN A 282 -22.95 -1.94 16.69
CA ASN A 282 -23.33 -1.78 18.09
C ASN A 282 -22.08 -1.70 18.97
N VAL A 283 -22.18 -0.97 20.08
CA VAL A 283 -21.09 -0.88 21.06
C VAL A 283 -20.66 -2.28 21.51
N GLY A 284 -19.36 -2.54 21.48
CA GLY A 284 -18.79 -3.85 21.80
C GLY A 284 -18.75 -4.84 20.63
N TYR A 285 -19.13 -4.43 19.41
CA TYR A 285 -18.78 -5.19 18.22
C TYR A 285 -17.28 -5.03 17.93
N ARG A 286 -16.69 -6.12 17.43
CA ARG A 286 -15.29 -6.14 16.99
C ARG A 286 -15.16 -5.43 15.66
N ILE A 287 -14.12 -4.62 15.54
CA ILE A 287 -13.67 -4.03 14.29
C ILE A 287 -12.31 -4.64 13.97
N TYR A 288 -12.21 -5.33 12.85
CA TYR A 288 -10.97 -5.93 12.37
C TYR A 288 -10.23 -4.86 11.57
N ILE A 289 -9.10 -4.40 12.09
CA ILE A 289 -8.36 -3.21 11.62
C ILE A 289 -7.12 -3.56 10.77
N SER A 290 -6.96 -4.84 10.46
CA SER A 290 -5.87 -5.41 9.65
C SER A 290 -6.43 -6.67 9.00
N ASN A 291 -7.55 -6.51 8.29
CA ASN A 291 -8.10 -7.61 7.49
C ASN A 291 -7.31 -7.82 6.20
N VAL A 292 -6.62 -6.77 5.78
CA VAL A 292 -5.62 -6.71 4.74
C VAL A 292 -4.39 -6.01 5.31
N TRP A 293 -3.28 -6.15 4.61
CA TRP A 293 -1.96 -5.67 5.02
C TRP A 293 -1.86 -4.14 5.14
N ASN A 294 -2.58 -3.40 4.29
CA ASN A 294 -2.64 -1.93 4.32
C ASN A 294 -3.72 -1.39 5.28
N HIS A 295 -4.11 -2.19 6.28
CA HIS A 295 -5.03 -1.82 7.36
C HIS A 295 -6.48 -1.52 6.97
N ALA A 296 -6.92 -1.81 5.74
CA ALA A 296 -8.34 -1.73 5.46
C ALA A 296 -9.15 -2.69 6.37
N MET A 297 -10.32 -2.22 6.77
CA MET A 297 -11.06 -2.66 7.94
C MET A 297 -12.39 -3.31 7.58
N SER A 298 -12.95 -4.06 8.52
CA SER A 298 -14.32 -4.58 8.43
C SER A 298 -14.86 -5.02 9.79
N LEU A 299 -16.15 -5.35 9.84
CA LEU A 299 -16.76 -6.08 10.95
C LEU A 299 -16.68 -7.60 10.79
N ASP A 300 -16.32 -8.09 9.60
CA ASP A 300 -16.17 -9.52 9.32
C ASP A 300 -14.72 -9.96 9.55
N ASN A 301 -14.50 -11.10 10.21
CA ASN A 301 -13.16 -11.69 10.29
C ASN A 301 -12.85 -12.44 8.99
N ARG A 302 -12.09 -11.82 8.08
CA ARG A 302 -11.64 -12.46 6.83
C ARG A 302 -10.47 -13.41 7.04
N ASN A 303 -9.78 -13.30 8.17
CA ASN A 303 -8.58 -14.04 8.54
C ASN A 303 -8.83 -14.98 9.72
N SER A 304 -9.96 -15.68 9.70
CA SER A 304 -10.42 -16.50 10.84
C SER A 304 -9.49 -17.65 11.25
N ASN A 305 -8.55 -18.02 10.39
CA ASN A 305 -7.50 -19.01 10.62
C ASN A 305 -6.21 -18.42 11.21
N MET A 306 -6.08 -17.08 11.30
CA MET A 306 -4.89 -16.40 11.77
C MET A 306 -5.02 -16.03 13.26
N ALA A 307 -3.89 -16.00 13.96
CA ALA A 307 -3.85 -15.50 15.34
C ALA A 307 -4.16 -14.00 15.35
N THR A 308 -4.80 -13.50 16.42
CA THR A 308 -5.16 -12.08 16.53
C THR A 308 -4.82 -11.51 17.90
N LYS A 309 -4.51 -10.21 17.93
CA LYS A 309 -4.41 -9.39 19.14
C LYS A 309 -5.63 -8.50 19.21
N THR A 310 -6.27 -8.46 20.38
CA THR A 310 -7.45 -7.63 20.62
C THR A 310 -7.10 -6.46 21.53
N TYR A 311 -7.49 -5.26 21.12
CA TYR A 311 -7.34 -4.02 21.86
C TYR A 311 -8.71 -3.51 22.32
N TYR A 312 -8.73 -2.93 23.52
CA TYR A 312 -9.94 -2.34 24.10
C TYR A 312 -9.65 -0.87 24.40
N TYR A 313 -10.30 0.03 23.66
CA TYR A 313 -10.15 1.48 23.80
C TYR A 313 -11.41 2.12 24.38
N TYR A 314 -11.26 3.21 25.14
CA TYR A 314 -12.37 4.01 25.68
C TYR A 314 -11.98 5.47 25.94
#